data_AF-A0A8S9RTQ6-F1
#
_entry.id   AF-A0A8S9RTQ6-F1
#
_cell.length_a   1.000
_cell.length_b   1.000
_cell.length_c   1.000
_cell.angle_alpha   90.00
_cell.angle_beta   90.00
_cell.angle_gamma   90.00
#
_symmetry.space_group_name_H-M   'P 1'
#
loop_
_entity.id
_entity.type
_entity.pdbx_description
1 polymer ?
#
loop_
_entity_poly.entity_id
_entity_poly.type
_entity_poly.pdbx_seq_one_letter_code
_entity_poly.pdbx_strand_id
1 'polypeptide(L)'
;MPFDAIVGRPWLHQMRAVPSVYQQCVKFMSPTGEKTILGSQKQARACHMSEFRKMHRRRRISHSHATSRSKTPPKIYPVPSL
;
A
#
# COMPACT_ATOMS: atom_id res chain seq x y z
N MET A 1 1.73 -11.27 4.81
CA MET A 1 1.89 -9.80 4.68
C MET A 1 0.65 -9.16 5.27
N PRO A 2 0.72 -8.01 5.94
CA PRO A 2 -0.35 -7.59 6.86
C PRO A 2 -1.45 -6.75 6.17
N PHE A 3 -1.70 -7.03 4.89
CA PHE A 3 -2.80 -6.51 4.09
C PHE A 3 -3.17 -7.56 3.04
N ASP A 4 -4.46 -7.70 2.76
CA ASP A 4 -4.97 -8.67 1.78
C ASP A 4 -4.92 -8.13 0.34
N ALA A 5 -5.12 -6.81 0.16
CA ALA A 5 -5.00 -6.14 -1.14
C ALA A 5 -4.75 -4.64 -0.97
N ILE A 6 -4.03 -4.02 -1.92
CA ILE A 6 -3.92 -2.56 -2.06
C ILE A 6 -4.70 -2.17 -3.30
N VAL A 7 -5.72 -1.36 -3.11
CA VAL A 7 -6.64 -0.99 -4.19
C VAL A 7 -6.38 0.45 -4.64
N GLY A 8 -6.12 0.61 -5.94
CA GLY A 8 -5.87 1.91 -6.54
C GLY A 8 -7.13 2.76 -6.70
N ARG A 9 -6.92 4.07 -6.85
CA ARG A 9 -7.98 5.04 -7.16
C ARG A 9 -8.76 4.72 -8.44
N PRO A 10 -8.14 4.24 -9.54
CA PRO A 10 -8.89 3.91 -10.76
C PRO A 10 -9.98 2.86 -10.52
N TRP A 11 -9.66 1.81 -9.75
CA TRP A 11 -10.63 0.76 -9.41
C TRP A 11 -11.76 1.30 -8.54
N LEU A 12 -11.45 2.11 -7.51
CA LEU A 12 -12.46 2.72 -6.65
C LEU A 12 -13.43 3.60 -7.46
N HIS A 13 -12.90 4.37 -8.42
CA HIS A 13 -13.72 5.19 -9.30
C HIS A 13 -14.64 4.35 -10.19
N GLN A 14 -14.09 3.30 -10.82
CA GLN A 14 -14.85 2.37 -11.67
C GLN A 14 -15.99 1.68 -10.90
N MET A 15 -15.75 1.32 -9.64
CA MET A 15 -16.71 0.64 -8.77
C MET A 15 -17.70 1.60 -8.09
N ARG A 16 -17.62 2.92 -8.39
CA ARG A 16 -18.36 3.98 -7.69
C ARG A 16 -18.26 3.84 -6.18
N ALA A 17 -17.07 3.50 -5.71
CA ALA A 17 -16.84 3.16 -4.33
C ALA A 17 -16.76 4.42 -3.45
N VAL A 18 -17.41 4.38 -2.29
CA VAL A 18 -17.41 5.43 -1.29
C VAL A 18 -16.59 4.96 -0.07
N PRO A 19 -15.37 5.49 0.12
CA PRO A 19 -14.60 5.22 1.34
C PRO A 19 -15.15 6.05 2.52
N SER A 20 -15.37 5.40 3.65
CA SER A 20 -15.72 6.02 4.93
C SER A 20 -14.55 5.86 5.91
N VAL A 21 -13.91 6.99 6.25
CA VAL A 21 -12.77 7.00 7.17
C VAL A 21 -13.19 6.63 8.58
N TYR A 22 -14.33 7.15 9.04
CA TYR A 22 -14.83 6.92 10.40
C TYR A 22 -15.19 5.45 10.63
N GLN A 23 -15.94 4.87 9.70
CA GLN A 23 -16.37 3.46 9.77
C GLN A 23 -15.29 2.50 9.26
N GLN A 24 -14.16 3.05 8.79
CA GLN A 24 -13.06 2.32 8.15
C GLN A 24 -13.57 1.34 7.10
N CYS A 25 -14.55 1.74 6.30
CA CYS A 25 -15.18 0.84 5.34
C CYS A 25 -15.15 1.44 3.94
N VAL A 26 -15.29 0.59 2.93
CA VAL A 26 -15.47 1.00 1.55
C VAL A 26 -16.74 0.36 1.04
N LYS A 27 -17.73 1.18 0.70
CA LYS A 27 -18.97 0.72 0.07
C LYS A 27 -18.83 0.82 -1.44
N PHE A 28 -19.34 -0.15 -2.17
CA PHE A 28 -19.32 -0.12 -3.63
C PHE A 28 -20.50 -0.88 -4.23
N MET A 29 -20.87 -0.51 -5.45
CA MET A 29 -21.93 -1.17 -6.19
C MET A 29 -21.37 -2.43 -6.87
N SER A 30 -21.97 -3.59 -6.59
CA SER A 30 -21.71 -4.86 -7.28
C SER A 30 -22.96 -5.24 -8.10
N PRO A 31 -22.84 -6.07 -9.15
CA PRO A 31 -24.01 -6.55 -9.91
C PRO A 31 -25.08 -7.23 -9.04
N THR A 32 -24.66 -7.76 -7.90
CA THR A 32 -25.52 -8.42 -6.89
C THR A 32 -26.05 -7.48 -5.80
N GLY A 33 -25.81 -6.17 -5.90
CA GLY A 33 -26.20 -5.16 -4.90
C GLY A 33 -25.03 -4.40 -4.25
N GLU A 34 -25.33 -3.55 -3.25
CA GLU A 34 -24.32 -2.84 -2.47
C GLU A 34 -23.47 -3.82 -1.66
N LYS A 35 -22.14 -3.71 -1.76
CA LYS A 35 -21.19 -4.46 -0.94
C LYS A 35 -20.36 -3.50 -0.10
N THR A 36 -20.00 -3.95 1.09
CA THR A 36 -19.15 -3.19 2.01
C THR A 36 -17.93 -4.01 2.37
N ILE A 37 -16.74 -3.42 2.18
CA ILE A 37 -15.47 -3.93 2.71
C ILE A 37 -15.25 -3.26 4.06
N LEU A 38 -15.08 -4.05 5.11
CA LEU A 38 -14.77 -3.54 6.44
C LEU A 38 -13.26 -3.60 6.68
N GLY A 39 -12.69 -2.47 7.06
CA GLY A 39 -11.34 -2.37 7.59
C GLY A 39 -11.30 -2.74 9.07
N SER A 40 -10.12 -3.13 9.55
CA SER A 40 -9.87 -3.38 10.97
C SER A 40 -8.72 -2.50 11.46
N GLN A 41 -9.03 -1.57 12.37
CA GLN A 41 -8.02 -0.71 12.98
C GLN A 41 -6.92 -1.49 13.69
N LYS A 42 -7.27 -2.61 14.33
CA LYS A 42 -6.32 -3.50 15.02
C LYS A 42 -5.32 -4.08 14.02
N GLN A 43 -5.81 -4.58 12.89
CA GLN A 43 -4.96 -5.15 11.85
C GLN A 43 -4.12 -4.07 11.15
N ALA A 44 -4.71 -2.91 10.85
CA ALA A 44 -3.99 -1.78 10.26
C ALA A 44 -2.84 -1.28 11.17
N ARG A 45 -3.07 -1.17 12.49
CA ARG A 45 -2.02 -0.82 13.46
C ARG A 45 -0.93 -1.89 13.53
N ALA A 46 -1.31 -3.16 13.58
CA ALA A 46 -0.36 -4.27 13.58
C ALA A 46 0.50 -4.28 12.30
N CYS A 47 -0.13 -4.04 11.14
CA CYS A 47 0.55 -3.86 9.85
C CYS A 47 1.59 -2.76 9.93
N HIS A 48 1.17 -1.55 10.29
CA HIS A 48 2.05 -0.39 10.39
C HIS A 48 3.23 -0.65 11.33
N MET A 49 2.97 -1.17 12.54
CA MET A 49 4.01 -1.44 13.52
C MET A 49 4.99 -2.52 13.04
N SER A 50 4.49 -3.55 12.35
CA SER A 50 5.33 -4.61 11.78
C SER A 50 6.25 -4.09 10.68
N GLU A 51 5.75 -3.22 9.80
CA GLU A 51 6.55 -2.58 8.74
C GLU A 51 7.58 -1.63 9.32
N PHE A 52 7.22 -0.84 10.34
CA PHE A 52 8.14 0.05 11.04
C PHE A 52 9.27 -0.73 11.73
N ARG A 53 8.96 -1.85 12.39
CA ARG A 53 9.95 -2.73 13.02
C ARG A 53 10.88 -3.39 11.98
N LYS A 54 10.35 -3.80 10.82
CA LYS A 54 11.17 -4.30 9.70
C LYS A 54 12.10 -3.22 9.15
N MET A 55 11.63 -1.98 9.04
CA MET A 55 12.43 -0.85 8.56
C MET A 55 13.60 -0.55 9.52
N HIS A 56 13.37 -0.53 10.84
CA HIS A 56 14.45 -0.38 11.83
C HIS A 56 15.47 -1.52 11.78
N ARG A 57 15.00 -2.76 11.60
CA ARG A 57 15.89 -3.92 11.44
C ARG A 57 16.73 -3.81 10.17
N ARG A 58 16.11 -3.43 9.04
CA ARG A 58 16.82 -3.17 7.77
C ARG A 58 17.89 -2.10 7.95
N ARG A 59 17.61 -0.98 8.61
CA ARG A 59 18.60 0.08 8.86
C ARG A 59 19.81 -0.40 9.68
N ARG A 60 19.62 -1.24 10.70
CA ARG A 60 20.75 -1.83 11.46
C ARG A 60 21.60 -2.78 10.60
N ILE A 61 20.97 -3.57 9.73
CA ILE A 61 21.68 -4.47 8.79
C ILE A 61 22.37 -3.69 7.66
N SER A 62 21.79 -2.57 7.20
CA SER A 62 22.40 -1.68 6.20
C SER A 62 23.67 -0.99 6.72
N HIS A 63 23.72 -0.63 8.00
CA HIS A 63 24.94 -0.09 8.61
C HIS A 63 26.05 -1.14 8.76
N SER A 64 25.74 -2.44 8.81
CA SER A 64 26.75 -3.50 8.85
C SER A 64 27.19 -4.01 7.47
N HIS A 65 26.45 -3.70 6.40
CA HIS A 65 26.75 -4.09 5.00
C HIS A 65 27.21 -2.93 4.10
N ALA A 66 27.52 -1.75 4.66
CA ALA A 66 28.09 -0.65 3.88
C ALA A 66 29.62 -0.81 3.69
N THR A 67 30.04 -1.92 3.10
CA THR A 67 31.39 -2.12 2.52
C THR A 67 31.31 -2.88 1.19
N SER A 68 30.54 -2.38 0.23
CA SER A 68 30.94 -2.43 -1.20
C SER A 68 29.97 -1.64 -2.05
N ARG A 69 30.57 -0.80 -2.90
CA ARG A 69 29.94 0.19 -3.76
C ARG A 69 29.69 -0.47 -5.11
N SER A 70 28.43 -0.66 -5.52
CA SER A 70 28.08 -0.79 -6.94
C SER A 70 27.10 0.33 -7.31
N LYS A 71 27.60 1.28 -8.10
CA LYS A 71 26.81 2.37 -8.68
C LYS A 71 26.04 1.79 -9.88
N THR A 72 24.71 1.75 -9.82
CA THR A 72 23.89 1.60 -11.03
C THR A 72 23.05 2.88 -11.20
N PRO A 73 23.17 3.60 -12.33
CA PRO A 73 22.44 4.84 -12.55
C PRO A 73 20.93 4.58 -12.72
N PRO A 74 20.06 5.54 -12.35
CA PRO A 74 18.61 5.39 -12.47
C PRO A 74 18.19 5.34 -13.95
N LYS A 75 17.30 4.39 -14.30
CA LYS A 75 16.70 4.31 -15.64
C LYS A 75 15.67 5.43 -15.83
N ILE A 76 15.88 6.26 -16.83
CA ILE A 76 14.95 7.29 -17.32
C ILE A 76 13.99 6.58 -18.29
N TYR A 77 12.69 6.64 -18.03
CA TYR A 77 11.67 6.19 -18.99
C TYR A 77 11.16 7.39 -19.80
N PRO A 78 11.09 7.29 -21.14
CA PRO A 78 10.64 8.40 -21.98
C PRO A 78 9.13 8.64 -21.78
N VAL A 79 8.75 9.91 -21.62
CA VAL A 79 7.36 10.37 -21.64
C VAL A 79 6.96 10.61 -23.10
N PRO A 80 5.88 10.01 -23.61
CA PRO A 80 5.42 10.27 -24.98
C PRO A 80 4.99 11.74 -25.11
N SER A 81 5.58 12.45 -26.06
CA SER A 81 5.12 13.77 -26.50
C SER A 81 3.87 13.61 -27.37
N LEU A 82 2.84 14.41 -27.10
CA LEU A 82 1.71 14.63 -28.01
C LEU A 82 2.17 15.37 -29.27
#